data_AF-A0A3L6N432-F1
#
_entry.id   AF-A0A3L6N432-F1
#
_cell.length_a   1.000
_cell.length_b   1.000
_cell.length_c   1.000
_cell.angle_alpha   90.00
_cell.angle_beta   90.00
_cell.angle_gamma   90.00
#
_symmetry.space_group_name_H-M   'P 1'
#
loop_
_entity.id
_entity.type
_entity.pdbx_description
1 polymer ?
#
loop_
_entity_poly.entity_id
_entity_poly.type
_entity_poly.pdbx_seq_one_letter_code
_entity_poly.pdbx_strand_id
1 'polypeptide(L)'
;MEAVSPVLSLRANWEHEIDVFWTAMRVVFHMPDRSLLCGSHIHVSKGLNQTFSLPQVKKIAFGVVYYENLILQLLMRERANNRYCKQNTLNSTPLMRCNGNYNAIAELIKSAKSTTALKNIMQNDRYVLWNFDNIVPGSSGTIEFRGGRCLRGEIRTKRWIAFTIALIQALLNMNNIANPNVSTLESWTPEGLYTMIKKAASQLSLRNSLPEDWKVLNESQR
;
A
#
# COMPACT_ATOMS: atom_id res chain seq x y z
N MET A 1 -18.28 7.20 11.50
CA MET A 1 -18.13 8.13 10.36
C MET A 1 -17.14 7.52 9.39
N GLU A 2 -17.51 7.44 8.12
CA GLU A 2 -16.61 7.14 7.01
C GLU A 2 -16.46 8.42 6.20
N ALA A 3 -15.22 8.81 5.90
CA ALA A 3 -14.92 9.99 5.10
C ALA A 3 -14.12 9.54 3.87
N VAL A 4 -14.53 10.00 2.69
CA VAL A 4 -13.91 9.67 1.41
C VAL A 4 -13.45 10.99 0.79
N SER A 5 -12.16 11.07 0.44
CA SER A 5 -11.62 12.24 -0.23
C SER A 5 -12.05 12.27 -1.70
N PRO A 6 -12.05 13.45 -2.36
CA PRO A 6 -11.96 13.48 -3.81
C PRO A 6 -10.66 12.82 -4.30
N VAL A 7 -10.53 12.65 -5.61
CA VAL A 7 -9.27 12.23 -6.23
C VAL A 7 -8.24 13.35 -6.06
N LEU A 8 -7.15 13.05 -5.35
CA LEU A 8 -6.05 13.99 -5.11
C LEU A 8 -4.90 13.73 -6.08
N SER A 9 -4.21 14.79 -6.48
CA SER A 9 -3.04 14.74 -7.37
C SER A 9 -1.78 15.19 -6.64
N LEU A 10 -0.69 14.44 -6.79
CA LEU A 10 0.63 14.82 -6.28
C LEU A 10 1.20 16.08 -6.94
N ARG A 11 0.64 16.49 -8.09
CA ARG A 11 1.01 17.74 -8.77
C ARG A 11 0.20 18.94 -8.28
N ALA A 12 -0.82 18.70 -7.46
CA ALA A 12 -1.64 19.73 -6.84
C ALA A 12 -1.29 19.84 -5.34
N ASN A 13 -1.93 20.78 -4.66
CA ASN A 13 -1.73 20.99 -3.23
C ASN A 13 -2.55 20.01 -2.38
N TRP A 14 -2.33 18.70 -2.57
CA TRP A 14 -3.08 17.65 -1.89
C TRP A 14 -2.90 17.70 -0.36
N GLU A 15 -1.75 18.16 0.13
CA GLU A 15 -1.50 18.30 1.57
C GLU A 15 -2.45 19.33 2.20
N HIS A 16 -2.68 20.45 1.50
CA HIS A 16 -3.63 21.46 1.94
C HIS A 16 -5.06 20.94 1.98
N GLU A 17 -5.50 20.14 1.01
CA GLU A 17 -6.83 19.50 1.05
C GLU A 17 -7.03 18.63 2.30
N ILE A 18 -5.98 17.90 2.71
CA ILE A 18 -5.99 17.12 3.95
C ILE A 18 -6.06 18.04 5.18
N ASP A 19 -5.30 19.13 5.18
CA ASP A 19 -5.30 20.10 6.29
C ASP A 19 -6.67 20.80 6.43
N VAL A 20 -7.29 21.18 5.31
CA VAL A 20 -8.64 21.76 5.27
C VAL A 20 -9.67 20.77 5.80
N PHE A 21 -9.64 19.51 5.35
CA PHE A 21 -10.55 18.47 5.85
C PHE A 21 -10.47 18.33 7.37
N TRP A 22 -9.26 18.18 7.93
CA TRP A 22 -9.10 18.00 9.37
C TRP A 22 -9.42 19.26 10.17
N THR A 23 -9.17 20.44 9.61
CA THR A 23 -9.58 21.71 10.22
C THR A 23 -11.09 21.81 10.30
N ALA A 24 -11.80 21.59 9.19
CA ALA A 24 -13.26 21.60 9.17
C ALA A 24 -13.87 20.52 10.08
N MET A 25 -13.29 19.31 10.08
CA MET A 25 -13.72 18.20 10.92
C MET A 25 -13.69 18.58 12.41
N ARG A 26 -12.62 19.24 12.88
CA ARG A 26 -12.49 19.68 14.27
C ARG A 26 -13.46 20.80 14.66
N VAL A 27 -13.89 21.63 13.72
CA VAL A 27 -14.86 22.70 14.00
C VAL A 27 -16.26 22.14 14.25
N VAL A 28 -16.63 21.08 13.52
CA VAL A 28 -18.01 20.54 13.53
C VAL A 28 -18.15 19.31 14.42
N PHE A 29 -17.09 18.50 14.55
CA PHE A 29 -17.14 17.21 15.23
C PHE A 29 -16.04 17.08 16.29
N HIS A 30 -16.33 16.31 17.33
CA HIS A 30 -15.29 15.81 18.22
C HIS A 30 -14.36 14.86 17.46
N MET A 31 -13.07 14.92 17.80
CA MET A 31 -12.09 13.99 17.25
C MET A 31 -12.50 12.54 17.53
N PRO A 32 -12.43 11.62 16.54
CA PRO A 32 -12.89 10.26 16.75
C PRO A 32 -12.06 9.58 17.84
N ASP A 33 -12.70 8.71 18.61
CA ASP A 33 -12.01 7.88 19.58
C ASP A 33 -11.02 6.95 18.90
N ARG A 34 -10.00 6.53 19.66
CA ARG A 34 -9.10 5.49 19.19
C ARG A 34 -9.87 4.17 19.16
N SER A 35 -10.11 3.65 17.96
CA SER A 35 -10.73 2.35 17.77
C SER A 35 -9.81 1.42 16.98
N LEU A 36 -9.70 0.18 17.45
CA LEU A 36 -8.99 -0.90 16.76
C LEU A 36 -9.82 -1.49 15.60
N LEU A 37 -11.11 -1.16 15.55
CA LEU A 37 -12.03 -1.58 14.49
C LEU A 37 -12.02 -0.60 13.29
N CYS A 38 -11.50 0.62 13.50
CA CYS A 38 -11.43 1.64 12.46
C CYS A 38 -10.14 1.57 11.64
N GLY A 39 -10.27 1.85 10.35
CA GLY A 39 -9.15 1.85 9.41
C GLY A 39 -9.26 2.88 8.32
N SER A 40 -8.18 3.06 7.58
CA SER A 40 -8.13 3.85 6.38
C SER A 40 -7.75 2.98 5.20
N HIS A 41 -8.33 3.28 4.05
CA HIS A 41 -7.89 2.75 2.77
C HIS A 41 -7.31 3.87 1.93
N ILE A 42 -6.27 3.57 1.16
CA ILE A 42 -5.62 4.53 0.27
C ILE A 42 -5.57 3.92 -1.12
N HIS A 43 -6.24 4.58 -2.05
CA HIS A 43 -6.32 4.16 -3.45
C HIS A 43 -5.29 4.94 -4.26
N VAL A 44 -4.43 4.23 -4.99
CA VAL A 44 -3.37 4.84 -5.80
C VAL A 44 -3.50 4.39 -7.25
N SER A 45 -3.52 5.34 -8.17
CA SER A 45 -3.42 5.11 -9.62
C SER A 45 -2.11 5.72 -10.16
N LYS A 46 -1.82 5.50 -11.44
CA LYS A 46 -0.63 6.06 -12.10
C LYS A 46 -0.71 7.59 -12.24
N GLY A 47 -1.92 8.12 -12.33
CA GLY A 47 -2.21 9.53 -12.51
C GLY A 47 -3.71 9.76 -12.68
N LEU A 48 -4.10 11.02 -12.85
CA LEU A 48 -5.50 11.38 -13.09
C LEU A 48 -6.00 10.69 -14.37
N ASN A 49 -7.08 9.91 -14.26
CA ASN A 49 -7.66 9.12 -15.35
C ASN A 49 -6.66 8.14 -16.01
N GLN A 50 -5.59 7.76 -15.30
CA GLN A 50 -4.58 6.82 -15.79
C GLN A 50 -4.49 5.60 -14.88
N THR A 51 -4.41 4.43 -15.50
CA THR A 51 -4.18 3.16 -14.79
C THR A 51 -2.72 2.73 -14.94
N PHE A 52 -2.25 1.89 -14.02
CA PHE A 52 -1.00 1.17 -14.22
C PHE A 52 -1.15 0.19 -15.38
N SER A 53 -0.11 0.05 -16.22
CA SER A 53 -0.10 -0.98 -17.25
C SER A 53 0.03 -2.38 -16.63
N LEU A 54 -0.42 -3.43 -17.30
CA LEU A 54 -0.31 -4.80 -16.78
C LEU A 54 1.13 -5.17 -16.35
N PRO A 55 2.20 -4.85 -17.11
CA PRO A 55 3.57 -5.04 -16.64
C PRO A 55 3.89 -4.31 -15.33
N GLN A 56 3.41 -3.07 -15.15
CA GLN A 56 3.58 -2.32 -13.90
C GLN A 56 2.84 -2.99 -12.75
N VAL A 57 1.59 -3.41 -12.96
CA VAL A 57 0.81 -4.08 -11.92
C VAL A 57 1.43 -5.41 -11.52
N LYS A 58 2.02 -6.17 -12.46
CA LYS A 58 2.77 -7.40 -12.14
C LYS A 58 3.98 -7.13 -11.23
N LYS A 59 4.73 -6.05 -11.48
CA LYS A 59 5.84 -5.64 -10.61
C LYS A 59 5.36 -5.32 -9.20
N ILE A 60 4.28 -4.55 -9.09
CA ILE A 60 3.68 -4.16 -7.81
C ILE A 60 3.16 -5.41 -7.08
N ALA A 61 2.39 -6.26 -7.76
CA ALA A 61 1.84 -7.50 -7.23
C ALA A 61 2.92 -8.44 -6.68
N PHE A 62 3.98 -8.66 -7.45
CA PHE A 62 5.10 -9.48 -6.98
C PHE A 62 5.82 -8.82 -5.80
N GLY A 63 6.10 -7.51 -5.88
CA GLY A 63 6.76 -6.78 -4.80
C GLY A 63 5.97 -6.80 -3.49
N VAL A 64 4.63 -6.70 -3.56
CA VAL A 64 3.74 -6.82 -2.40
C VAL A 64 3.92 -8.18 -1.71
N VAL A 65 3.92 -9.27 -2.49
CA VAL A 65 4.10 -10.63 -1.96
C VAL A 65 5.52 -10.86 -1.44
N TYR A 66 6.52 -10.40 -2.19
CA TYR A 66 7.93 -10.60 -1.89
C TYR A 66 8.35 -9.90 -0.59
N TYR A 67 7.83 -8.69 -0.34
CA TYR A 67 8.13 -7.91 0.87
C TYR A 67 7.05 -7.98 1.94
N GLU A 68 6.07 -8.87 1.80
CA GLU A 68 4.85 -8.87 2.62
C GLU A 68 5.13 -8.90 4.12
N ASN A 69 6.05 -9.77 4.56
CA ASN A 69 6.45 -9.88 5.96
C ASN A 69 7.15 -8.62 6.51
N LEU A 70 7.89 -7.89 5.66
CA LEU A 70 8.50 -6.62 6.05
C LEU A 70 7.44 -5.51 6.08
N ILE A 71 6.55 -5.46 5.09
CA ILE A 71 5.42 -4.52 5.05
C ILE A 71 4.56 -4.65 6.31
N LEU A 72 4.24 -5.89 6.73
CA LEU A 72 3.47 -6.15 7.94
C LEU A 72 4.11 -5.57 9.20
N GLN A 73 5.44 -5.62 9.32
CA GLN A 73 6.15 -5.06 10.47
C GLN A 73 6.03 -3.54 10.52
N LEU A 74 5.90 -2.86 9.37
CA LEU A 74 5.65 -1.42 9.29
C LEU A 74 4.23 -1.02 9.71
N LEU A 75 3.31 -1.99 9.84
CA LEU A 75 1.94 -1.76 10.28
C LEU A 75 1.84 -1.81 11.80
N MET A 76 0.83 -1.12 12.33
CA MET A 76 0.39 -1.35 13.71
C MET A 76 0.08 -2.84 13.93
N ARG A 77 0.41 -3.35 15.11
CA ARG A 77 0.20 -4.76 15.49
C ARG A 77 -1.24 -5.21 15.26
N GLU A 78 -2.22 -4.38 15.57
CA GLU A 78 -3.64 -4.68 15.44
C GLU A 78 -4.13 -4.69 13.97
N ARG A 79 -3.32 -4.15 13.05
CA ARG A 79 -3.57 -4.19 11.61
C ARG A 79 -2.83 -5.32 10.92
N ALA A 80 -1.66 -5.68 11.41
CA ALA A 80 -0.88 -6.80 10.87
C ALA A 80 -1.63 -8.14 10.93
N ASN A 81 -2.49 -8.36 11.94
CA ASN A 81 -3.28 -9.60 12.11
C ASN A 81 -4.79 -9.39 11.99
N ASN A 82 -5.23 -8.41 11.18
CA ASN A 82 -6.65 -8.09 11.06
C ASN A 82 -7.34 -8.90 9.96
N ARG A 83 -8.49 -9.49 10.26
CA ARG A 83 -9.28 -10.29 9.30
C ARG A 83 -9.73 -9.54 8.04
N TYR A 84 -9.77 -8.21 8.08
CA TYR A 84 -10.23 -7.36 6.98
C TYR A 84 -9.10 -6.87 6.06
N CYS A 85 -7.84 -7.07 6.42
CA CYS A 85 -6.67 -6.71 5.63
C CYS A 85 -5.57 -7.79 5.73
N LYS A 86 -5.95 -9.03 5.41
CA LYS A 86 -5.05 -10.18 5.49
C LYS A 86 -3.91 -10.08 4.47
N GLN A 87 -2.81 -10.76 4.74
CA GLN A 87 -1.79 -11.03 3.73
C GLN A 87 -2.42 -11.58 2.44
N ASN A 88 -2.02 -11.06 1.30
CA ASN A 88 -2.40 -11.56 -0.02
C ASN A 88 -2.00 -13.04 -0.17
N THR A 89 -0.82 -13.43 0.34
CA THR A 89 -0.35 -14.83 0.29
C THR A 89 -1.20 -15.80 1.10
N LEU A 90 -1.90 -15.34 2.14
CA LEU A 90 -2.79 -16.15 2.97
C LEU A 90 -4.24 -16.12 2.47
N ASN A 91 -4.63 -15.08 1.74
CA ASN A 91 -5.98 -14.96 1.20
C ASN A 91 -6.13 -15.66 -0.16
N SER A 92 -5.10 -15.62 -1.01
CA SER A 92 -5.13 -16.15 -2.37
C SER A 92 -4.77 -17.64 -2.42
N THR A 93 -5.69 -18.48 -2.88
CA THR A 93 -5.42 -19.90 -3.10
C THR A 93 -4.30 -20.14 -4.14
N PRO A 94 -4.24 -19.43 -5.28
CA PRO A 94 -3.10 -19.54 -6.20
C PRO A 94 -1.74 -19.23 -5.55
N LEU A 95 -1.64 -18.16 -4.74
CA LEU A 95 -0.38 -17.81 -4.07
C LEU A 95 0.00 -18.83 -2.99
N MET A 96 -0.97 -19.31 -2.21
CA MET A 96 -0.74 -20.36 -1.20
C MET A 96 -0.12 -21.62 -1.82
N ARG A 97 -0.57 -22.02 -3.01
CA ARG A 97 -0.06 -23.21 -3.73
C ARG A 97 1.41 -23.08 -4.14
N CYS A 98 1.94 -21.87 -4.26
CA CYS A 98 3.36 -21.66 -4.52
C CYS A 98 4.24 -21.95 -3.29
N ASN A 99 3.66 -22.13 -2.10
CA ASN A 99 4.35 -22.52 -0.86
C ASN A 99 5.58 -21.65 -0.55
N GLY A 100 5.45 -20.33 -0.72
CA GLY A 100 6.53 -19.36 -0.47
C GLY A 100 7.70 -19.39 -1.47
N ASN A 101 7.65 -20.20 -2.52
CA ASN A 101 8.68 -20.21 -3.56
C ASN A 101 8.55 -18.98 -4.47
N TYR A 102 9.49 -18.04 -4.35
CA TYR A 102 9.45 -16.80 -5.12
C TYR A 102 9.57 -16.98 -6.63
N ASN A 103 10.26 -18.02 -7.13
CA ASN A 103 10.26 -18.32 -8.56
C ASN A 103 8.86 -18.74 -9.03
N ALA A 104 8.22 -19.65 -8.28
CA ALA A 104 6.87 -20.11 -8.61
C ALA A 104 5.85 -18.95 -8.57
N ILE A 105 5.95 -18.07 -7.58
CA ILE A 105 5.12 -16.86 -7.47
C ILE A 105 5.37 -15.92 -8.66
N ALA A 106 6.64 -15.69 -9.02
CA ALA A 106 6.99 -14.85 -10.15
C ALA A 106 6.41 -15.39 -11.46
N GLU A 107 6.57 -16.69 -11.72
CA GLU A 107 6.03 -17.33 -12.93
C GLU A 107 4.50 -17.31 -12.96
N LEU A 108 3.84 -17.55 -11.82
CA LEU A 108 2.40 -17.42 -11.68
C LEU A 108 1.93 -15.99 -12.03
N ILE A 109 2.53 -14.96 -11.44
CA ILE A 109 2.17 -13.56 -11.73
C ILE A 109 2.50 -13.17 -13.17
N LYS A 110 3.64 -13.63 -13.72
CA LYS A 110 4.02 -13.40 -15.13
C LYS A 110 3.04 -14.05 -16.10
N SER A 111 2.45 -15.19 -15.75
CA SER A 111 1.49 -15.91 -16.59
C SER A 111 0.20 -15.12 -16.87
N ALA A 112 -0.19 -14.20 -15.97
CA ALA A 112 -1.43 -13.42 -16.10
C ALA A 112 -1.48 -12.62 -17.41
N LYS A 113 -2.50 -12.83 -18.23
CA LYS A 113 -2.65 -12.14 -19.53
C LYS A 113 -3.52 -10.88 -19.48
N SER A 114 -4.18 -10.62 -18.35
CA SER A 114 -5.04 -9.45 -18.13
C SER A 114 -4.98 -9.00 -16.66
N THR A 115 -5.46 -7.79 -16.37
CA THR A 115 -5.60 -7.30 -14.99
C THR A 115 -6.62 -8.12 -14.20
N THR A 116 -7.70 -8.60 -14.83
CA THR A 116 -8.65 -9.54 -14.22
C THR A 116 -7.99 -10.84 -13.80
N ALA A 117 -7.17 -11.44 -14.67
CA ALA A 117 -6.44 -12.67 -14.33
C ALA A 117 -5.45 -12.43 -13.18
N LEU A 118 -4.75 -11.28 -13.20
CA LEU A 118 -3.84 -10.92 -12.12
C LEU A 118 -4.55 -10.67 -10.79
N LYS A 119 -5.70 -10.00 -10.81
CA LYS A 119 -6.55 -9.82 -9.62
C LYS A 119 -6.94 -11.18 -9.02
N ASN A 120 -7.37 -12.13 -9.86
CA ASN A 120 -7.74 -13.48 -9.40
C ASN A 120 -6.55 -14.28 -8.84
N ILE A 121 -5.32 -13.97 -9.26
CA ILE A 121 -4.10 -14.51 -8.65
C ILE A 121 -3.83 -13.86 -7.29
N MET A 122 -4.09 -12.57 -7.13
CA MET A 122 -3.65 -11.82 -5.95
C MET A 122 -4.57 -11.93 -4.74
N GLN A 123 -5.82 -12.35 -4.92
CA GLN A 123 -6.82 -12.41 -3.87
C GLN A 123 -8.02 -13.31 -4.24
N ASN A 124 -8.63 -13.94 -3.23
CA ASN A 124 -9.91 -14.65 -3.34
C ASN A 124 -11.10 -13.71 -3.09
N ASP A 125 -10.96 -12.77 -2.15
CA ASP A 125 -11.99 -11.79 -1.79
C ASP A 125 -11.37 -10.40 -1.54
N ARG A 126 -12.17 -9.44 -1.09
CA ARG A 126 -11.70 -8.07 -0.82
C ARG A 126 -10.86 -7.95 0.45
N TYR A 127 -10.89 -8.91 1.36
CA TYR A 127 -10.30 -8.84 2.71
C TYR A 127 -8.79 -9.08 2.73
N VAL A 128 -8.08 -8.35 1.88
CA VAL A 128 -6.62 -8.37 1.68
C VAL A 128 -5.97 -7.04 2.04
N LEU A 129 -4.68 -7.07 2.35
CA LEU A 129 -3.87 -5.90 2.68
C LEU A 129 -3.70 -4.99 1.47
N TRP A 130 -3.42 -5.58 0.32
CA TRP A 130 -3.38 -4.90 -0.97
C TRP A 130 -4.47 -5.44 -1.87
N ASN A 131 -5.50 -4.63 -2.10
CA ASN A 131 -6.65 -4.98 -2.91
C ASN A 131 -6.47 -4.51 -4.36
N PHE A 132 -6.64 -5.45 -5.29
CA PHE A 132 -6.54 -5.32 -6.74
C PHE A 132 -7.92 -5.39 -7.41
N ASP A 133 -9.05 -5.33 -6.69
CA ASP A 133 -10.38 -5.28 -7.33
C ASP A 133 -10.52 -4.12 -8.31
N ASN A 134 -9.83 -3.01 -8.05
CA ASN A 134 -9.96 -1.77 -8.79
C ASN A 134 -9.09 -1.68 -10.06
N ILE A 135 -8.23 -2.65 -10.36
CA ILE A 135 -7.38 -2.63 -11.58
C ILE A 135 -8.08 -3.21 -12.83
N VAL A 136 -9.28 -3.79 -12.66
CA VAL A 136 -10.00 -4.46 -13.75
C VAL A 136 -10.65 -3.42 -14.69
N PRO A 137 -10.93 -3.77 -15.96
CA PRO A 137 -11.60 -2.86 -16.89
C PRO A 137 -12.94 -2.36 -16.35
N GLY A 138 -13.22 -1.07 -16.50
CA GLY A 138 -14.46 -0.44 -16.01
C GLY A 138 -14.43 0.01 -14.55
N SER A 139 -13.38 -0.30 -13.81
CA SER A 139 -13.16 0.19 -12.43
C SER A 139 -12.32 1.47 -12.37
N SER A 140 -12.03 1.96 -11.16
CA SER A 140 -11.27 3.21 -10.94
C SER A 140 -9.81 3.17 -11.40
N GLY A 141 -9.25 1.98 -11.66
CA GLY A 141 -7.87 1.80 -12.09
C GLY A 141 -6.82 1.90 -10.97
N THR A 142 -7.26 1.85 -9.72
CA THR A 142 -6.39 2.01 -8.54
C THR A 142 -5.94 0.67 -7.95
N ILE A 143 -4.84 0.67 -7.23
CA ILE A 143 -4.48 -0.36 -6.24
C ILE A 143 -4.81 0.22 -4.86
N GLU A 144 -5.51 -0.54 -4.03
CA GLU A 144 -6.00 -0.11 -2.72
C GLU A 144 -5.17 -0.72 -1.60
N PHE A 145 -4.54 0.12 -0.79
CA PHE A 145 -3.91 -0.29 0.46
C PHE A 145 -4.90 -0.22 1.61
N ARG A 146 -5.07 -1.33 2.33
CA ARG A 146 -6.05 -1.49 3.42
C ARG A 146 -5.40 -1.67 4.79
N GLY A 147 -4.10 -1.42 4.93
CA GLY A 147 -3.37 -1.60 6.20
C GLY A 147 -3.38 -0.38 7.12
N GLY A 148 -3.80 0.78 6.62
CA GLY A 148 -3.74 2.04 7.36
C GLY A 148 -4.73 2.09 8.52
N ARG A 149 -4.30 2.67 9.65
CA ARG A 149 -5.05 2.75 10.92
C ARG A 149 -6.28 3.67 10.88
N CYS A 150 -7.00 3.76 12.00
CA CYS A 150 -7.88 4.89 12.26
C CYS A 150 -7.09 6.20 12.22
N LEU A 151 -7.28 7.00 11.18
CA LEU A 151 -6.63 8.28 11.01
C LEU A 151 -7.25 9.31 11.96
N ARG A 152 -6.40 10.11 12.60
CA ARG A 152 -6.77 11.13 13.58
C ARG A 152 -5.84 12.33 13.38
N GLY A 153 -6.26 13.26 12.53
CA GLY A 153 -5.48 14.46 12.19
C GLY A 153 -4.69 14.34 10.90
N GLU A 154 -4.28 15.50 10.41
CA GLU A 154 -3.65 15.73 9.12
C GLU A 154 -2.28 15.07 9.01
N ILE A 155 -1.43 15.18 10.02
CA ILE A 155 -0.06 14.64 10.00
C ILE A 155 -0.07 13.12 9.74
N ARG A 156 -0.91 12.38 10.49
CA ARG A 156 -0.99 10.91 10.33
C ARG A 156 -1.61 10.52 9.01
N THR A 157 -2.57 11.30 8.52
CA THR A 157 -3.21 11.08 7.22
C THR A 157 -2.19 11.22 6.11
N LYS A 158 -1.44 12.33 6.09
CA LYS A 158 -0.38 12.60 5.12
C LYS A 158 0.72 11.53 5.14
N ARG A 159 1.14 11.07 6.33
CA ARG A 159 2.11 9.96 6.49
C ARG A 159 1.67 8.67 5.80
N TRP A 160 0.43 8.24 6.02
CA TRP A 160 -0.05 6.99 5.40
C TRP A 160 -0.25 7.13 3.89
N ILE A 161 -0.70 8.30 3.41
CA ILE A 161 -0.78 8.61 1.97
C ILE A 161 0.62 8.52 1.35
N ALA A 162 1.59 9.25 1.90
CA ALA A 162 2.96 9.26 1.43
C ALA A 162 3.61 7.87 1.45
N PHE A 163 3.42 7.10 2.53
CA PHE A 163 3.90 5.73 2.66
C PHE A 163 3.37 4.84 1.54
N THR A 164 2.05 4.87 1.31
CA THR A 164 1.39 3.99 0.34
C THR A 164 1.90 4.26 -1.08
N ILE A 165 1.96 5.54 -1.46
CA ILE A 165 2.43 5.97 -2.77
C ILE A 165 3.92 5.65 -2.95
N ALA A 166 4.75 5.99 -1.96
CA ALA A 166 6.19 5.77 -2.03
C ALA A 166 6.54 4.27 -2.04
N LEU A 167 5.78 3.43 -1.33
CA LEU A 167 5.95 1.98 -1.40
C LEU A 167 5.64 1.44 -2.80
N ILE A 168 4.51 1.82 -3.42
CA ILE A 168 4.22 1.43 -4.81
C ILE A 168 5.37 1.84 -5.75
N GLN A 169 5.86 3.07 -5.63
CA GLN A 169 6.98 3.55 -6.44
C GLN A 169 8.27 2.77 -6.17
N ALA A 170 8.57 2.44 -4.91
CA ALA A 170 9.71 1.61 -4.54
C ALA A 170 9.62 0.21 -5.18
N LEU A 171 8.45 -0.45 -5.12
CA LEU A 171 8.23 -1.76 -5.74
C LEU A 171 8.42 -1.72 -7.27
N LEU A 172 7.93 -0.66 -7.92
CA LEU A 172 8.13 -0.44 -9.35
C LEU A 172 9.62 -0.28 -9.71
N ASN A 173 10.37 0.47 -8.91
CA ASN A 173 11.79 0.71 -9.09
C ASN A 173 12.63 -0.56 -8.85
N MET A 174 12.30 -1.32 -7.80
CA MET A 174 13.04 -2.53 -7.41
C MET A 174 12.81 -3.69 -8.39
N ASN A 175 11.59 -3.82 -8.94
CA ASN A 175 11.31 -4.77 -10.02
C ASN A 175 11.76 -6.23 -9.74
N ASN A 176 11.58 -6.71 -8.51
CA ASN A 176 12.11 -8.02 -8.08
C ASN A 176 11.54 -9.19 -8.89
N ILE A 177 10.42 -9.03 -9.58
CA ILE A 177 9.85 -10.07 -10.47
C ILE A 177 10.80 -10.45 -11.62
N ALA A 178 11.72 -9.56 -12.00
CA ALA A 178 12.75 -9.85 -13.00
C ALA A 178 13.80 -10.83 -12.47
N ASN A 179 14.13 -10.76 -11.18
CA ASN A 179 15.14 -11.58 -10.51
C ASN A 179 14.61 -12.02 -9.13
N PRO A 180 13.66 -12.98 -9.06
CA PRO A 180 12.89 -13.28 -7.85
C PRO A 180 13.69 -13.91 -6.71
N ASN A 181 14.95 -14.31 -6.94
CA ASN A 181 15.86 -14.82 -5.89
C ASN A 181 16.88 -13.79 -5.42
N VAL A 182 16.84 -12.57 -5.96
CA VAL A 182 17.82 -11.51 -5.66
C VAL A 182 17.13 -10.40 -4.89
N SER A 183 17.55 -10.21 -3.64
CA SER A 183 17.14 -9.05 -2.85
C SER A 183 17.72 -7.78 -3.43
N THR A 184 16.88 -6.75 -3.55
CA THR A 184 17.31 -5.36 -3.85
C THR A 184 17.51 -4.53 -2.59
N LEU A 185 17.30 -5.10 -1.41
CA LEU A 185 17.58 -4.45 -0.13
C LEU A 185 19.01 -4.77 0.30
N GLU A 186 19.71 -3.77 0.85
CA GLU A 186 21.01 -3.95 1.49
C GLU A 186 20.94 -4.90 2.69
N SER A 187 19.85 -4.83 3.45
CA SER A 187 19.52 -5.77 4.53
C SER A 187 18.05 -6.16 4.47
N TRP A 188 17.74 -7.43 4.76
CA TRP A 188 16.37 -7.94 4.79
C TRP A 188 15.68 -7.58 6.11
N THR A 189 15.46 -6.29 6.32
CA THR A 189 14.90 -5.72 7.55
C THR A 189 13.80 -4.70 7.23
N PRO A 190 12.90 -4.39 8.18
CA PRO A 190 11.96 -3.28 8.04
C PRO A 190 12.67 -1.96 7.68
N GLU A 191 13.82 -1.69 8.29
CA GLU A 191 14.67 -0.54 8.02
C GLU A 191 15.19 -0.53 6.57
N GLY A 192 15.62 -1.68 6.04
CA GLY A 192 16.08 -1.82 4.66
C GLY A 192 14.96 -1.51 3.66
N LEU A 193 13.76 -2.04 3.88
CA LEU A 193 12.59 -1.73 3.05
C LEU A 193 12.21 -0.25 3.18
N TYR A 194 12.18 0.29 4.41
CA TYR A 194 11.81 1.67 4.65
C TYR A 194 12.79 2.66 4.03
N THR A 195 14.08 2.31 3.94
CA THR A 195 15.09 3.11 3.22
C THR A 195 14.75 3.23 1.74
N MET A 196 14.31 2.14 1.10
CA MET A 196 13.85 2.16 -0.29
C MET A 196 12.58 2.97 -0.48
N ILE A 197 11.64 2.91 0.49
CA ILE A 197 10.43 3.74 0.51
C ILE A 197 10.81 5.22 0.60
N LYS A 198 11.71 5.61 1.51
CA LYS A 198 12.18 7.00 1.64
C LYS A 198 12.86 7.49 0.37
N LYS A 199 13.69 6.66 -0.28
CA LYS A 199 14.32 6.99 -1.58
C LYS A 199 13.26 7.25 -2.67
N ALA A 200 12.25 6.40 -2.75
CA ALA A 200 11.14 6.59 -3.70
C ALA A 200 10.28 7.82 -3.36
N ALA A 201 10.05 8.10 -2.07
CA ALA A 201 9.34 9.30 -1.63
C ALA A 201 10.06 10.59 -2.03
N SER A 202 11.39 10.62 -1.95
CA SER A 202 12.19 11.78 -2.41
C SER A 202 12.01 12.04 -3.91
N GLN A 203 11.89 11.00 -4.73
CA GLN A 203 11.62 11.14 -6.17
C GLN A 203 10.25 11.75 -6.47
N LEU A 204 9.31 11.64 -5.52
CA LEU A 204 7.94 12.11 -5.63
C LEU A 204 7.66 13.38 -4.81
N SER A 205 8.69 14.00 -4.22
CA SER A 205 8.54 15.13 -3.29
C SER A 205 7.64 14.84 -2.07
N LEU A 206 7.59 13.58 -1.64
CA LEU A 206 6.79 13.11 -0.50
C LEU A 206 7.61 12.89 0.78
N ARG A 207 8.93 13.11 0.72
CA ARG A 207 9.86 12.76 1.80
C ARG A 207 9.53 13.42 3.14
N ASN A 208 9.09 14.68 3.10
CA ASN A 208 8.75 15.46 4.30
C ASN A 208 7.45 14.98 4.96
N SER A 209 6.59 14.29 4.19
CA SER A 209 5.38 13.69 4.71
C SER A 209 5.64 12.32 5.37
N LEU A 210 6.83 11.73 5.23
CA LEU A 210 7.22 10.49 5.91
C LEU A 210 7.97 10.77 7.21
N PRO A 211 7.75 9.97 8.28
CA PRO A 211 8.59 10.05 9.47
C PRO A 211 10.01 9.55 9.19
N GLU A 212 10.98 9.99 9.98
CA GLU A 212 12.37 9.53 9.86
C GLU A 212 12.52 8.03 10.13
N ASP A 213 11.83 7.56 11.17
CA ASP A 213 11.78 6.15 11.60
C ASP A 213 10.40 5.55 11.30
N TRP A 214 10.39 4.35 10.72
CA TRP A 214 9.18 3.58 10.44
C TRP A 214 8.45 3.16 11.73
N LYS A 215 9.14 3.13 12.87
CA LYS A 215 8.55 2.84 14.18
C LYS A 215 7.48 3.86 14.59
N VAL A 216 7.50 5.04 13.96
CA VAL A 216 6.43 6.04 14.09
C VAL A 216 5.17 5.63 13.32
N LEU A 217 5.29 4.88 12.20
CA LEU A 217 4.14 4.34 11.45
C LEU A 217 3.48 3.19 12.21
N ASN A 218 4.26 2.29 12.80
CA ASN A 218 3.75 1.14 13.55
C ASN A 218 3.44 1.44 15.03
N GLU A 219 3.78 2.64 15.52
CA GLU A 219 3.61 3.12 16.90
C GLU A 219 4.42 2.41 17.99
N SER A 220 5.47 1.68 17.60
CA SER A 220 6.45 1.20 18.57
C SER A 220 7.33 2.32 19.11
N GLN A 221 7.36 3.48 18.44
CA GLN A 221 7.92 4.73 18.92
C GLN A 221 6.84 5.83 18.88
N ARG A 222 6.67 6.55 19.99
CA ARG A 222 5.68 7.63 20.13
C ARG A 222 6.27 8.98 19.74
#